data_AF-A0AAD9TZF8-F1
#
_entry.id   AF-A0AAD9TZF8-F1
#
_cell.length_a   1.000
_cell.length_b   1.000
_cell.length_c   1.000
_cell.angle_alpha   90.00
_cell.angle_beta   90.00
_cell.angle_gamma   90.00
#
_symmetry.space_group_name_H-M   'P 1'
#
loop_
_entity.id
_entity.type
_entity.pdbx_description
1 polymer ?
#
loop_
_entity_poly.entity_id
_entity_poly.type
_entity_poly.pdbx_seq_one_letter_code
_entity_poly.pdbx_strand_id
1 'polypeptide(L)'
;MLEKYLRNHYKEFRHTYCSPVEQVIHPIHDQCFYLTSEHKRKLKEEYGIEPWTFEQKLGDAVFIPAGCPHQVRNRKSCTKVAVDFVSPENIHECLRLTKEFRLLPKNHRAREDKLEIKKMILYAIEQTVRDLKDLAPSILN
;
A
#
# COMPACT_ATOMS: atom_id res chain seq x y z
N MET A 1 9.80 -11.48 4.57
CA MET A 1 11.18 -10.94 4.79
C MET A 1 11.13 -9.60 5.54
N LEU A 2 10.53 -8.54 4.98
CA LEU A 2 10.37 -7.24 5.69
C LEU A 2 9.56 -7.36 6.99
N GLU A 3 8.41 -8.05 6.96
CA GLU A 3 7.59 -8.25 8.17
C GLU A 3 8.35 -8.94 9.31
N LYS A 4 9.25 -9.87 8.97
CA LYS A 4 10.08 -10.58 9.95
C LYS A 4 11.06 -9.62 10.62
N TYR A 5 11.72 -8.75 9.83
CA TYR A 5 12.56 -7.68 10.38
C TYR A 5 11.74 -6.78 11.32
N LEU A 6 10.59 -6.29 10.88
CA LEU A 6 9.76 -5.42 11.72
C LEU A 6 9.32 -6.10 13.03
N ARG A 7 8.93 -7.38 12.98
CA ARG A 7 8.59 -8.16 14.19
C ARG A 7 9.76 -8.41 15.12
N ASN A 8 10.98 -8.54 14.60
CA ASN A 8 12.16 -8.79 15.42
C ASN A 8 12.71 -7.51 16.06
N HIS A 9 12.54 -6.37 15.39
CA HIS A 9 13.13 -5.09 15.79
C HIS A 9 12.11 -4.07 16.31
N TYR A 10 10.83 -4.43 16.47
CA TYR A 10 9.76 -3.47 16.79
C TYR A 10 10.05 -2.60 18.03
N LYS A 11 10.73 -3.16 19.05
CA LYS A 11 11.12 -2.45 20.27
C LYS A 11 12.14 -1.33 20.06
N GLU A 12 12.83 -1.30 18.91
CA GLU A 12 13.75 -0.22 18.52
C GLU A 12 12.99 1.04 18.06
N PHE A 13 11.71 0.91 17.73
CA PHE A 13 10.89 2.00 17.18
C PHE A 13 10.09 2.73 18.27
N ARG A 14 9.63 3.93 17.93
CA ARG A 14 8.86 4.80 18.83
C ARG A 14 7.62 5.38 18.13
N HIS A 15 6.55 5.56 18.90
CA HIS A 15 5.27 6.16 18.51
C HIS A 15 5.24 7.67 18.78
N THR A 16 4.02 8.22 18.92
CA THR A 16 3.76 9.57 19.44
C THR A 16 4.42 9.77 20.80
N TYR A 17 4.85 11.01 21.06
CA TYR A 17 5.52 11.39 22.31
C TYR A 17 6.81 10.59 22.60
N CYS A 18 7.41 9.98 21.58
CA CYS A 18 8.62 9.16 21.70
C CYS A 18 8.45 7.90 22.57
N SER A 19 7.23 7.40 22.79
CA SER A 19 6.99 6.15 23.52
C SER A 19 7.44 4.93 22.70
N PRO A 20 8.02 3.88 23.30
CA PRO A 20 8.37 2.64 22.59
C PRO A 20 7.15 1.94 21.98
N VAL A 21 7.36 1.17 20.90
CA VAL A 21 6.33 0.26 20.37
C VAL A 21 6.24 -0.98 21.24
N GLU A 22 5.11 -1.17 21.93
CA GLU A 22 4.92 -2.28 22.88
C GLU A 22 4.34 -3.54 22.22
N GLN A 23 3.48 -3.37 21.22
CA GLN A 23 2.78 -4.45 20.53
C GLN A 23 2.67 -4.16 19.04
N VAL A 24 2.71 -5.24 18.25
CA VAL A 24 2.53 -5.21 16.80
C VAL A 24 1.48 -6.25 16.42
N ILE A 25 0.30 -5.80 15.98
CA ILE A 25 -0.74 -6.65 15.43
C ILE A 25 -0.31 -7.07 14.02
N HIS A 26 -0.14 -6.09 13.12
CA HIS A 26 0.37 -6.31 11.78
C HIS A 26 1.56 -5.39 11.46
N PRO A 27 2.74 -5.94 11.14
CA PRO A 27 3.96 -5.15 11.01
C PRO A 27 3.90 -4.07 9.93
N ILE A 28 3.10 -4.24 8.88
CA ILE A 28 2.94 -3.23 7.84
C ILE A 28 1.69 -2.35 8.06
N HIS A 29 0.59 -2.95 8.52
CA HIS A 29 -0.73 -2.29 8.49
C HIS A 29 -1.02 -1.47 9.74
N ASP A 30 -0.28 -1.72 10.82
CA ASP A 30 -0.25 -0.88 12.02
C ASP A 30 0.38 0.49 11.72
N GLN A 31 1.13 0.63 10.61
CA GLN A 31 1.85 1.84 10.17
C GLN A 31 2.53 2.59 11.32
N CYS A 32 3.16 1.83 12.23
CA CYS A 32 3.79 2.34 13.44
C CYS A 32 5.31 2.48 13.34
N PHE A 33 5.89 2.11 12.20
CA PHE A 33 7.33 2.09 11.99
C PHE A 33 7.80 3.21 11.07
N TYR A 34 8.92 3.82 11.45
CA TYR A 34 9.72 4.66 10.59
C TYR A 34 11.17 4.16 10.61
N LEU A 35 11.65 3.64 9.48
CA LEU A 35 13.00 3.11 9.33
C LEU A 35 13.99 4.28 9.21
N THR A 36 14.87 4.39 10.21
CA THR A 36 16.01 5.31 10.18
C THR A 36 17.09 4.82 9.21
N SER A 37 18.13 5.62 8.97
CA SER A 37 19.29 5.16 8.19
C SER A 37 19.91 3.88 8.78
N GLU A 38 19.93 3.77 10.11
CA GLU A 38 20.43 2.58 10.80
C GLU A 38 19.51 1.37 10.59
N HIS A 39 18.19 1.55 10.70
CA HIS A 39 17.25 0.47 10.41
C HIS A 39 17.34 -0.02 8.95
N LYS A 40 17.50 0.91 7.99
CA LYS A 40 17.69 0.56 6.58
C LYS A 40 18.99 -0.22 6.33
N ARG A 41 20.08 0.17 7.01
CA ARG A 41 21.37 -0.53 6.97
C ARG A 41 21.23 -1.98 7.49
N LYS A 42 20.65 -2.16 8.67
CA LYS A 42 20.38 -3.49 9.26
C LYS A 42 19.47 -4.34 8.38
N LEU A 43 18.41 -3.75 7.83
CA LEU A 43 17.48 -4.44 6.93
C LEU A 43 18.19 -5.02 5.69
N LYS A 44 19.16 -4.28 5.13
CA LYS A 44 20.00 -4.76 4.03
C LYS A 44 20.94 -5.88 4.48
N GLU A 45 21.68 -5.66 5.57
CA GLU A 45 22.71 -6.59 6.04
C GLU A 45 22.13 -7.92 6.53
N GLU A 46 21.03 -7.88 7.29
CA GLU A 46 20.47 -9.06 7.96
C GLU A 46 19.41 -9.79 7.11
N TYR A 47 18.72 -9.07 6.20
CA TYR A 47 17.60 -9.64 5.41
C TYR A 47 17.78 -9.48 3.90
N GLY A 48 18.85 -8.84 3.43
CA GLY A 48 19.11 -8.64 1.99
C GLY A 48 18.11 -7.71 1.31
N ILE A 49 17.33 -6.93 2.07
CA ILE A 49 16.34 -6.00 1.50
C ILE A 49 16.95 -4.60 1.44
N GLU A 50 17.08 -4.06 0.22
CA GLU A 50 17.55 -2.68 -0.01
C GLU A 50 16.36 -1.70 -0.13
N PRO A 51 16.20 -0.76 0.82
CA PRO A 51 15.19 0.28 0.72
C PRO A 51 15.66 1.44 -0.16
N TRP A 52 14.82 1.85 -1.10
CA TRP A 52 15.11 2.99 -1.98
C TRP A 52 14.71 4.30 -1.31
N THR A 53 15.53 5.35 -1.43
CA THR A 53 15.24 6.68 -0.89
C THR A 53 15.47 7.73 -1.98
N PHE A 54 14.48 8.60 -2.19
CA PHE A 54 14.57 9.72 -3.12
C PHE A 54 13.87 10.95 -2.53
N GLU A 55 14.16 12.13 -3.09
CA GLU A 55 13.54 13.39 -2.69
C GLU A 55 12.44 13.79 -3.66
N GLN A 56 11.24 14.06 -3.13
CA GLN A 56 10.16 14.68 -3.89
C GLN A 56 10.28 16.20 -3.77
N LYS A 57 10.37 16.91 -4.91
CA LYS A 57 10.41 18.36 -5.00
C LYS A 57 9.03 18.93 -5.34
N LEU A 58 8.91 20.25 -5.26
CA LEU A 58 7.68 20.95 -5.66
C LEU A 58 7.39 20.69 -7.15
N GLY A 59 6.18 20.23 -7.46
CA GLY A 59 5.76 19.88 -8.81
C GLY A 59 5.94 18.39 -9.17
N ASP A 60 6.68 17.62 -8.37
CA ASP A 60 6.89 16.19 -8.64
C ASP A 60 5.64 15.37 -8.30
N ALA A 61 5.24 14.51 -9.24
CA ALA A 61 4.29 13.43 -8.99
C ALA A 61 5.04 12.13 -8.73
N VAL A 62 4.60 11.39 -7.71
CA VAL A 62 5.19 10.10 -7.32
C VAL A 62 4.13 9.02 -7.43
N PHE A 63 4.41 8.01 -8.25
CA PHE A 63 3.56 6.83 -8.38
C PHE A 63 4.08 5.71 -7.50
N ILE A 64 3.23 5.24 -6.58
CA ILE A 64 3.53 4.10 -5.71
C ILE A 64 2.61 2.95 -6.09
N PRO A 65 3.15 1.82 -6.60
CA PRO A 65 2.34 0.67 -6.97
C PRO A 65 1.60 0.04 -5.78
N ALA A 66 0.51 -0.67 -6.07
CA ALA A 66 -0.23 -1.44 -5.08
C ALA A 66 0.70 -2.45 -4.38
N GLY A 67 0.61 -2.51 -3.05
CA GLY A 67 1.38 -3.45 -2.25
C GLY A 67 2.82 -3.03 -1.96
N CYS A 68 3.28 -1.87 -2.44
CA CYS A 68 4.60 -1.33 -2.15
C CYS A 68 4.61 -0.59 -0.79
N PRO A 69 5.26 -1.13 0.26
CA PRO A 69 5.37 -0.44 1.54
C PRO A 69 6.31 0.76 1.38
N HIS A 70 5.87 1.93 1.86
CA HIS A 70 6.64 3.15 1.77
C HIS A 70 6.44 4.02 3.02
N GLN A 71 7.40 4.91 3.27
CA GLN A 71 7.37 5.87 4.37
C GLN A 71 7.76 7.25 3.85
N VAL A 72 7.21 8.30 4.45
CA VAL A 72 7.43 9.68 4.02
C VAL A 72 7.88 10.51 5.20
N ARG A 73 8.87 11.38 4.98
CA ARG A 73 9.31 12.38 5.96
C ARG A 73 9.42 13.75 5.29
N ASN A 74 8.73 14.72 5.85
CA ASN A 74 8.80 16.11 5.39
C ASN A 74 10.12 16.73 5.86
N ARG A 75 10.98 17.16 4.92
CA ARG A 75 12.24 17.87 5.24
C ARG A 75 12.04 19.36 5.53
N LYS A 76 10.96 19.94 5.00
CA LYS A 76 10.49 21.31 5.19
C LYS A 76 8.96 21.27 5.31
N SER A 77 8.34 22.36 5.77
CA SER A 77 6.88 22.49 5.72
C SER A 77 6.39 22.34 4.28
N CYS A 78 5.44 21.42 4.06
CA CYS A 78 4.92 21.12 2.74
C CYS A 78 3.48 20.61 2.82
N THR A 79 2.71 20.85 1.75
CA THR A 79 1.38 20.29 1.53
C THR A 79 1.47 19.29 0.38
N LYS A 80 0.88 18.11 0.55
CA LYS A 80 0.75 17.12 -0.52
C LYS A 80 -0.71 16.73 -0.73
N VAL A 81 -1.05 16.43 -1.98
CA VAL A 81 -2.32 15.82 -2.37
C VAL A 81 -2.01 14.41 -2.85
N ALA A 82 -2.78 13.44 -2.38
CA ALA A 82 -2.66 12.04 -2.78
C ALA A 82 -4.05 11.52 -3.19
N VAL A 83 -4.07 10.66 -4.20
CA VAL A 83 -5.27 9.96 -4.64
C VAL A 83 -4.91 8.50 -4.87
N ASP A 84 -5.76 7.61 -4.35
CA ASP A 84 -5.67 6.19 -4.62
C ASP A 84 -6.48 5.86 -5.88
N PHE A 85 -5.93 5.05 -6.76
CA PHE A 85 -6.64 4.56 -7.96
C PHE A 85 -6.33 3.08 -8.18
N VAL A 86 -7.21 2.40 -8.93
CA VAL A 86 -7.04 0.99 -9.31
C VAL A 86 -6.72 0.93 -10.79
N SER A 87 -5.54 0.41 -11.12
CA SER A 87 -5.15 0.16 -12.51
C SER A 87 -5.45 -1.29 -12.89
N PRO A 88 -5.86 -1.58 -14.14
CA PRO A 88 -6.11 -2.95 -14.60
C PRO A 88 -4.93 -3.90 -14.36
N GLU A 89 -3.71 -3.41 -14.55
CA GLU A 89 -2.45 -4.15 -14.41
C GLU A 89 -2.24 -4.66 -12.98
N ASN A 90 -2.75 -3.93 -11.98
CA ASN A 90 -2.55 -4.22 -10.56
C ASN A 90 -3.76 -4.86 -9.87
N ILE A 91 -4.83 -5.22 -10.61
CA ILE A 91 -6.06 -5.80 -10.02
C ILE A 91 -5.74 -7.03 -9.15
N HIS A 92 -4.82 -7.89 -9.60
CA HIS A 92 -4.45 -9.11 -8.87
C HIS A 92 -3.84 -8.79 -7.49
N GLU A 93 -2.91 -7.83 -7.42
CA GLU A 93 -2.31 -7.37 -6.16
C GLU A 93 -3.34 -6.69 -5.27
N CYS A 94 -4.18 -5.82 -5.85
CA CYS A 94 -5.30 -5.19 -5.16
C CYS A 94 -6.23 -6.24 -4.50
N LEU A 95 -6.60 -7.31 -5.22
CA LEU A 95 -7.42 -8.40 -4.68
C LEU A 95 -6.69 -9.20 -3.59
N ARG A 96 -5.38 -9.42 -3.73
CA ARG A 96 -4.55 -10.09 -2.72
C ARG A 96 -4.54 -9.27 -1.42
N LEU A 97 -4.32 -7.96 -1.51
CA LEU A 97 -4.32 -7.04 -0.36
C LEU A 97 -5.69 -6.96 0.29
N THR A 98 -6.79 -6.91 -0.48
CA THR A 98 -8.15 -6.96 0.09
C THR A 98 -8.38 -8.24 0.90
N LYS A 99 -7.85 -9.39 0.45
CA LYS A 99 -7.93 -10.65 1.23
C LYS A 99 -7.09 -10.56 2.50
N GLU A 100 -5.88 -10.02 2.42
CA GLU A 100 -4.98 -9.82 3.56
C GLU A 100 -5.62 -8.94 4.64
N PHE A 101 -6.22 -7.81 4.26
CA PHE A 101 -6.93 -6.91 5.18
C PHE A 101 -8.09 -7.59 5.91
N ARG A 102 -8.82 -8.48 5.24
CA ARG A 102 -9.95 -9.23 5.85
C ARG A 102 -9.50 -10.18 6.95
N LEU A 103 -8.24 -10.61 6.95
CA LEU A 103 -7.66 -11.47 8.00
C LEU A 103 -7.28 -10.68 9.26
N LEU A 104 -7.25 -9.35 9.20
CA LEU A 104 -6.94 -8.52 10.36
C LEU A 104 -8.07 -8.57 11.41
N PRO A 105 -7.79 -8.28 12.70
CA PRO A 105 -8.81 -8.23 13.75
C PRO A 105 -9.99 -7.32 13.40
N LYS A 106 -11.19 -7.64 13.90
CA LYS A 106 -12.44 -6.92 13.54
C LYS A 106 -12.36 -5.40 13.70
N ASN A 107 -11.63 -4.94 14.71
CA ASN A 107 -11.49 -3.52 15.04
C ASN A 107 -10.19 -2.90 14.49
N HIS A 108 -9.47 -3.61 13.63
CA HIS A 108 -8.25 -3.10 13.02
C HIS A 108 -8.58 -2.13 11.89
N ARG A 109 -8.09 -0.88 11.97
CA ARG A 109 -8.41 0.20 11.01
C ARG A 109 -8.19 -0.13 9.52
N ALA A 110 -7.23 -1.00 9.22
CA ALA A 110 -6.91 -1.38 7.83
C ALA A 110 -7.82 -2.49 7.28
N ARG A 111 -8.71 -3.07 8.10
CA ARG A 111 -9.62 -4.15 7.69
C ARG A 111 -10.73 -3.67 6.76
N GLU A 112 -11.09 -2.40 6.82
CA GLU A 112 -12.15 -1.81 6.01
C GLU A 112 -11.85 -1.93 4.51
N ASP A 113 -12.85 -2.34 3.72
CA ASP A 113 -12.76 -2.41 2.27
C ASP A 113 -12.95 -1.02 1.66
N LYS A 114 -11.85 -0.25 1.57
CA LYS A 114 -11.90 1.16 1.14
C LYS A 114 -12.09 1.33 -0.37
N LEU A 115 -11.61 0.38 -1.16
CA LEU A 115 -11.56 0.49 -2.62
C LEU A 115 -12.70 -0.25 -3.31
N GLU A 116 -13.38 -1.19 -2.66
CA GLU A 116 -14.53 -1.92 -3.24
C GLU A 116 -14.20 -2.54 -4.61
N ILE A 117 -12.98 -3.08 -4.77
CA ILE A 117 -12.41 -3.52 -6.06
C ILE A 117 -13.33 -4.53 -6.78
N LYS A 118 -13.99 -5.41 -6.05
CA LYS A 118 -14.94 -6.38 -6.63
C LYS A 118 -16.11 -5.68 -7.34
N LYS A 119 -16.59 -4.57 -6.79
CA LYS A 119 -17.64 -3.75 -7.40
C LYS A 119 -17.14 -3.08 -8.67
N MET A 120 -15.91 -2.55 -8.65
CA MET A 120 -15.27 -1.98 -9.84
C MET A 120 -15.13 -3.01 -10.97
N ILE A 121 -14.67 -4.23 -10.65
CA ILE A 121 -14.56 -5.33 -11.62
C ILE A 121 -15.93 -5.69 -12.20
N LEU A 122 -16.97 -5.77 -11.36
CA LEU A 122 -18.33 -6.06 -11.82
C LEU A 122 -18.82 -5.01 -12.83
N TYR A 123 -18.64 -3.72 -12.54
CA TYR A 123 -19.02 -2.65 -13.46
C TYR A 123 -18.17 -2.63 -14.73
N ALA A 124 -16.88 -2.95 -14.64
CA ALA A 124 -16.02 -3.06 -15.83
C ALA A 124 -16.48 -4.19 -16.77
N ILE A 125 -16.86 -5.34 -16.20
CA ILE A 125 -17.44 -6.46 -16.98
C ILE A 125 -18.79 -6.06 -17.57
N GLU A 126 -19.66 -5.43 -16.77
CA GLU A 126 -20.96 -4.95 -17.26
C GLU A 126 -20.80 -3.99 -18.44
N GLN A 127 -19.88 -3.03 -18.34
CA GLN A 127 -19.59 -2.10 -19.43
C GLN A 127 -19.05 -2.82 -20.66
N THR A 128 -18.12 -3.76 -20.49
CA THR A 128 -17.56 -4.56 -21.59
C THR A 128 -18.65 -5.34 -22.33
N VAL A 129 -19.61 -5.93 -21.61
CA VAL A 129 -20.74 -6.66 -22.21
C VAL A 129 -21.65 -5.72 -23.01
N ARG A 130 -21.87 -4.49 -22.55
CA ARG A 130 -22.64 -3.47 -23.29
C ARG A 130 -21.92 -3.08 -24.57
N ASP A 131 -20.64 -2.75 -24.47
CA ASP A 131 -19.81 -2.32 -25.60
C ASP A 131 -19.78 -3.40 -26.70
N LEU A 132 -19.64 -4.67 -26.33
CA LEU A 132 -19.67 -5.80 -27.27
C LEU A 132 -21.03 -5.98 -27.94
N LYS A 133 -22.14 -5.75 -27.22
CA LYS A 133 -23.49 -5.80 -27.80
C LYS A 133 -23.73 -4.67 -28.79
N ASP A 134 -23.16 -3.49 -28.55
CA ASP A 134 -23.30 -2.35 -29.45
C ASP A 134 -22.44 -2.50 -30.72
N LEU A 135 -21.34 -3.26 -30.63
CA LEU A 135 -20.48 -3.63 -31.77
C LEU A 135 -21.00 -4.83 -32.58
N ALA A 136 -21.78 -5.72 -31.99
CA ALA A 136 -22.32 -6.89 -32.71
C ALA A 136 -23.20 -6.54 -33.94
N PRO A 137 -24.04 -5.49 -33.93
CA PRO A 137 -24.79 -5.02 -35.11
C PRO A 137 -23.93 -4.57 -36.29
N SER A 138 -22.68 -4.17 -36.05
CA SER A 138 -21.75 -3.68 -37.09
C SER A 138 -20.78 -4.75 -37.61
N ILE A 139 -20.78 -5.96 -37.04
CA ILE A 139 -19.95 -7.10 -37.48
C ILE A 139 -20.75 -8.10 -38.34
N LEU A 140 -22.08 -8.05 -38.28
CA LEU A 140 -23.00 -8.91 -39.04
C LEU A 140 -23.52 -8.28 -40.34
N ASN A 141 -22.99 -7.13 -40.75
CA ASN A 141 -23.29 -6.46 -42.03
C ASN A 141 -22.02 -6.32 -42.88
#